data_AF-A0A9P0CDW0-F1
#
_entry.id   AF-A0A9P0CDW0-F1
#
_cell.length_a   1.000
_cell.length_b   1.000
_cell.length_c   1.000
_cell.angle_alpha   90.00
_cell.angle_beta   90.00
_cell.angle_gamma   90.00
#
_symmetry.space_group_name_H-M   'P 1'
#
loop_
_entity.id
_entity.type
_entity.pdbx_description
1 polymer ?
#
loop_
_entity_poly.entity_id
_entity_poly.type
_entity_poly.pdbx_seq_one_letter_code
_entity_poly.pdbx_strand_id
1 'polypeptide(L)'
;MELCEAYKILVTLTDNVKNKDDEMHLKKEVKKQLLPAFTSREESRITEALQCYRDVCNKLRTNNFEWDVLDDIDDLLLSIMENEQNLALRKCYEEILLAVVCDSGLSSLKWSNRLTALFKDYCRVDIGPGSGLNSLKALKAFITNTWPRLKENWGRLTAIVLESLFDLYHSKSITRNAEETDEIRNVCIDSLVLLQKAVPDEVNQFIQEILKRDIFNAELNKLLKEVLVSCNEETESES
;
A
#
# COMPACT_ATOMS: atom_id res chain seq x y z
N MET A 1 20.42 22.32 -2.09
CA MET A 1 19.64 22.48 -3.33
C MET A 1 18.19 22.45 -2.91
N GLU A 2 17.42 23.46 -3.25
CA GLU A 2 15.99 23.49 -2.91
C GLU A 2 15.27 22.42 -3.73
N LEU A 3 14.26 21.75 -3.15
CA LEU A 3 13.48 20.71 -3.85
C LEU A 3 12.84 21.22 -5.15
N CYS A 4 12.55 22.53 -5.24
CA CYS A 4 12.15 23.21 -6.48
C CYS A 4 13.18 23.12 -7.62
N GLU A 5 14.48 23.16 -7.30
CA GLU A 5 15.55 23.09 -8.31
C GLU A 5 15.78 21.63 -8.73
N ALA A 6 15.75 20.71 -7.78
CA ALA A 6 15.71 19.26 -8.05
C ALA A 6 14.54 18.89 -8.97
N TYR A 7 13.33 19.39 -8.68
CA TYR A 7 12.13 19.18 -9.49
C TYR A 7 12.33 19.65 -10.94
N LYS A 8 12.80 20.88 -11.13
CA LYS A 8 13.05 21.42 -12.48
C LYS A 8 14.04 20.58 -13.27
N ILE A 9 15.12 20.11 -12.62
CA ILE A 9 16.12 19.23 -13.24
C ILE A 9 15.47 17.93 -13.67
N LEU A 10 14.74 17.26 -12.77
CA LEU A 10 14.15 15.95 -13.05
C LEU A 10 13.06 16.03 -14.12
N VAL A 11 12.22 17.05 -14.10
CA VAL A 11 11.20 17.29 -15.12
C VAL A 11 11.84 17.55 -16.49
N THR A 12 12.87 18.41 -16.55
CA THR A 12 13.55 18.71 -17.81
C THR A 12 14.24 17.47 -18.39
N LEU A 13 14.89 16.67 -17.55
CA LEU A 13 15.53 15.43 -18.00
C LEU A 13 14.48 14.42 -18.49
N THR A 14 13.36 14.30 -17.78
CA THR A 14 12.25 13.42 -18.14
C THR A 14 11.68 13.76 -19.52
N ASP A 15 11.45 15.04 -19.82
CA ASP A 15 10.90 15.48 -21.11
C ASP A 15 11.87 15.24 -22.29
N ASN A 16 13.14 14.96 -22.02
CA ASN A 16 14.19 14.83 -23.02
C ASN A 16 14.73 13.40 -23.18
N VAL A 17 14.16 12.40 -22.49
CA VAL A 17 14.58 11.00 -22.63
C VAL A 17 14.29 10.48 -24.04
N LYS A 18 15.33 10.13 -24.80
CA LYS A 18 15.20 9.59 -26.17
C LYS A 18 15.90 8.24 -26.35
N ASN A 19 16.82 7.91 -25.46
CA ASN A 19 17.64 6.69 -25.55
C ASN A 19 18.04 6.17 -24.15
N LYS A 20 18.68 5.00 -24.13
CA LYS A 20 19.11 4.32 -22.88
C LYS A 20 20.17 5.09 -22.08
N ASP A 21 21.02 5.91 -22.73
CA ASP A 21 22.00 6.73 -22.02
C ASP A 21 21.31 7.89 -21.28
N ASP A 22 20.26 8.46 -21.87
CA ASP A 22 19.41 9.46 -21.21
C ASP A 22 18.68 8.86 -20.01
N GLU A 23 18.14 7.64 -20.15
CA GLU A 23 17.52 6.90 -19.03
C GLU A 23 18.52 6.64 -17.91
N MET A 24 19.75 6.24 -18.23
CA MET A 24 20.80 6.03 -17.24
C MET A 24 21.21 7.34 -16.55
N HIS A 25 21.25 8.45 -17.29
CA HIS A 25 21.53 9.76 -16.72
C HIS A 25 20.40 10.20 -15.78
N LEU A 26 19.15 10.03 -16.22
CA LEU A 26 17.96 10.31 -15.41
C LEU A 26 17.92 9.45 -14.14
N LYS A 27 18.22 8.14 -14.23
CA LYS A 27 18.37 7.24 -13.05
C LYS A 27 19.35 7.84 -12.02
N LYS A 28 20.51 8.31 -12.49
CA LYS A 28 21.55 8.89 -11.61
C LYS A 28 21.09 10.20 -10.98
N GLU A 29 20.45 11.07 -11.74
CA GLU A 29 19.96 12.34 -11.21
C GLU A 29 18.77 12.14 -10.27
N VAL A 30 17.80 11.27 -10.58
CA VAL A 30 16.69 11.00 -9.63
C VAL A 30 17.24 10.51 -8.29
N LYS A 31 18.18 9.54 -8.29
CA LYS A 31 18.82 9.07 -7.06
C LYS A 31 19.56 10.20 -6.34
N LYS A 32 20.35 11.00 -7.06
CA LYS A 32 21.11 12.11 -6.47
C LYS A 32 20.22 13.21 -5.87
N GLN A 33 19.09 13.49 -6.50
CA GLN A 33 18.21 14.60 -6.13
C GLN A 33 17.18 14.20 -5.07
N LEU A 34 16.53 13.03 -5.21
CA LEU A 34 15.44 12.62 -4.32
C LEU A 34 15.91 11.82 -3.10
N LEU A 35 16.97 11.01 -3.22
CA LEU A 35 17.41 10.16 -2.09
C LEU A 35 17.71 10.96 -0.82
N PRO A 36 18.45 12.10 -0.86
CA PRO A 36 18.71 12.86 0.35
C PRO A 36 17.43 13.36 1.03
N ALA A 37 16.40 13.68 0.24
CA ALA A 37 15.11 14.13 0.74
C ALA A 37 14.29 12.98 1.32
N PHE A 38 14.28 11.81 0.66
CA PHE A 38 13.63 10.62 1.19
C PHE A 38 14.29 10.05 2.45
N THR A 39 15.61 10.23 2.64
CA THR A 39 16.30 9.82 3.89
C THR A 39 16.33 10.93 4.94
N SER A 40 15.61 12.02 4.72
CA SER A 40 15.53 13.14 5.65
C SER A 40 14.91 12.71 6.98
N ARG A 41 15.33 13.36 8.07
CA ARG A 41 14.63 13.26 9.37
C ARG A 41 13.52 14.31 9.52
N GLU A 42 13.35 15.18 8.54
CA GLU A 42 12.30 16.20 8.46
C GLU A 42 11.14 15.69 7.60
N GLU A 43 9.95 15.57 8.19
CA GLU A 43 8.72 15.10 7.53
C GLU A 43 8.38 15.91 6.26
N SER A 44 8.49 17.25 6.33
CA SER A 44 8.20 18.14 5.21
C SER A 44 9.03 17.84 3.96
N ARG A 45 10.30 17.47 4.12
CA ARG A 45 11.18 17.11 3.00
C ARG A 45 10.77 15.80 2.34
N ILE A 46 10.28 14.84 3.13
CA ILE A 46 9.79 13.56 2.62
C ILE A 46 8.53 13.80 1.79
N THR A 47 7.59 14.62 2.29
CA THR A 47 6.35 14.97 1.59
C THR A 47 6.62 15.72 0.28
N GLU A 48 7.52 16.70 0.28
CA GLU A 48 7.92 17.41 -0.94
C GLU A 48 8.57 16.48 -1.98
N ALA A 49 9.41 15.55 -1.52
CA ALA A 49 10.04 14.55 -2.38
C ALA A 49 9.02 13.58 -2.99
N LEU A 50 7.98 13.20 -2.24
CA LEU A 50 6.88 12.38 -2.73
C LEU A 50 6.13 13.07 -3.89
N GLN A 51 5.84 14.37 -3.77
CA GLN A 51 5.19 15.08 -4.88
C GLN A 51 6.05 15.08 -6.14
N CYS A 52 7.36 15.33 -5.99
CA CYS A 52 8.29 15.25 -7.11
C CYS A 52 8.34 13.84 -7.73
N TYR A 53 8.34 12.80 -6.90
CA TYR A 53 8.32 11.41 -7.35
C TYR A 53 7.05 11.10 -8.17
N ARG A 54 5.87 11.49 -7.68
CA ARG A 54 4.60 11.26 -8.40
C ARG A 54 4.58 11.91 -9.78
N ASP A 55 5.08 13.15 -9.88
CA ASP A 55 5.15 13.86 -11.15
C ASP A 55 6.10 13.17 -12.15
N VAL A 56 7.21 12.62 -11.66
CA VAL A 56 8.15 11.83 -12.48
C VAL A 56 7.51 10.50 -12.91
N CYS A 57 6.84 9.80 -11.99
CA CYS A 57 6.10 8.56 -12.29
C CYS A 57 5.04 8.77 -13.38
N ASN A 58 4.23 9.83 -13.25
CA ASN A 58 3.18 10.15 -14.23
C ASN A 58 3.70 10.37 -15.65
N LYS A 59 4.96 10.79 -15.81
CA LYS A 59 5.57 11.03 -17.12
C LYS A 59 6.28 9.81 -17.69
N LEU A 60 6.91 9.01 -16.84
CA LEU A 60 7.83 7.94 -17.27
C LEU A 60 7.22 6.54 -17.19
N ARG A 61 6.23 6.32 -16.32
CA ARG A 61 5.74 4.97 -16.05
C ARG A 61 5.07 4.44 -17.31
N THR A 62 5.58 3.30 -17.76
CA THR A 62 4.96 2.52 -18.83
C THR A 62 4.38 1.25 -18.24
N ASN A 63 3.26 0.75 -18.78
CA ASN A 63 2.58 -0.44 -18.27
C ASN A 63 3.28 -1.76 -18.69
N ASN A 64 4.60 -1.76 -18.80
CA ASN A 64 5.37 -2.96 -19.13
C ASN A 64 5.94 -3.59 -17.84
N PHE A 65 6.23 -4.89 -17.93
CA PHE A 65 6.83 -5.65 -16.83
C PHE A 65 8.36 -5.63 -16.86
N GLU A 66 8.97 -4.93 -17.82
CA GLU A 66 10.42 -4.82 -17.88
C GLU A 66 10.91 -3.95 -16.72
N TRP A 67 12.14 -4.21 -16.27
CA TRP A 67 12.73 -3.42 -15.19
C TRP A 67 13.21 -2.07 -15.73
N ASP A 68 12.66 -0.96 -15.22
CA ASP A 68 12.89 0.39 -15.71
C ASP A 68 13.62 1.29 -14.69
N VAL A 69 13.63 2.61 -14.92
CA VAL A 69 14.21 3.61 -13.99
C VAL A 69 13.39 3.77 -12.72
N LEU A 70 12.07 3.68 -12.82
CA LEU A 70 11.17 3.87 -11.70
C LEU A 70 11.21 2.67 -10.76
N ASP A 71 11.43 1.46 -11.27
CA ASP A 71 11.63 0.29 -10.42
C ASP A 71 12.88 0.43 -9.52
N ASP A 72 13.97 1.03 -10.00
CA ASP A 72 15.15 1.30 -9.17
C ASP A 72 14.86 2.31 -8.05
N ILE A 73 13.89 3.20 -8.25
CA ILE A 73 13.48 4.22 -7.29
C ILE A 73 12.54 3.59 -6.27
N ASP A 74 11.55 2.82 -6.74
CA ASP A 74 10.62 2.08 -5.91
C ASP A 74 11.37 1.10 -5.01
N ASP A 75 12.34 0.36 -5.54
CA ASP A 75 13.17 -0.56 -4.76
C ASP A 75 13.96 0.15 -3.65
N LEU A 76 14.44 1.37 -3.92
CA LEU A 76 15.13 2.20 -2.94
C LEU A 76 14.18 2.72 -1.86
N LEU A 77 13.00 3.22 -2.26
CA LEU A 77 11.97 3.70 -1.34
C LEU A 77 11.51 2.58 -0.41
N LEU A 78 11.20 1.40 -0.95
CA LEU A 78 10.83 0.22 -0.17
C LEU A 78 11.96 -0.19 0.79
N SER A 79 13.23 -0.01 0.41
CA SER A 79 14.39 -0.27 1.29
C SER A 79 14.48 0.69 2.46
N ILE A 80 14.18 1.97 2.23
CA ILE A 80 14.15 2.97 3.29
C ILE A 80 13.05 2.62 4.29
N MET A 81 11.86 2.27 3.78
CA MET A 81 10.70 1.94 4.59
C MET A 81 10.91 0.72 5.49
N GLU A 82 11.50 -0.35 4.98
CA GLU A 82 11.80 -1.56 5.78
C GLU A 82 12.66 -1.27 7.01
N ASN A 83 13.52 -0.27 6.92
CA ASN A 83 14.46 0.09 7.96
C ASN A 83 13.99 1.25 8.84
N GLU A 84 12.88 1.91 8.51
CA GLU A 84 12.38 3.03 9.31
C GLU A 84 11.75 2.53 10.60
N GLN A 85 12.20 3.06 11.74
CA GLN A 85 11.69 2.72 13.07
C GLN A 85 10.99 3.90 13.75
N ASN A 86 11.16 5.12 13.23
CA ASN A 86 10.50 6.30 13.72
C ASN A 86 9.04 6.34 13.24
N LEU A 87 8.10 6.24 14.18
CA LEU A 87 6.66 6.22 13.90
C LEU A 87 6.15 7.48 13.19
N ALA A 88 6.74 8.65 13.47
CA ALA A 88 6.34 9.89 12.82
C ALA A 88 6.73 9.87 11.33
N LEU A 89 7.95 9.41 11.02
CA LEU A 89 8.41 9.26 9.64
C LEU A 89 7.67 8.15 8.90
N ARG A 90 7.31 7.05 9.59
CA ARG A 90 6.49 5.98 9.01
C ARG A 90 5.18 6.52 8.43
N LYS A 91 4.53 7.48 9.09
CA LYS A 91 3.29 8.11 8.56
C LYS A 91 3.53 8.77 7.20
N CYS A 92 4.63 9.50 7.03
CA CYS A 92 5.00 10.08 5.73
C CYS A 92 5.23 8.99 4.69
N TYR A 93 5.87 7.88 5.09
CA TYR A 93 6.09 6.75 4.20
C TYR A 93 4.82 5.96 3.85
N GLU A 94 3.73 6.04 4.60
CA GLU A 94 2.46 5.41 4.21
C GLU A 94 1.93 6.03 2.90
N GLU A 95 2.06 7.34 2.74
CA GLU A 95 1.68 8.03 1.49
C GLU A 95 2.59 7.65 0.32
N ILE A 96 3.87 7.40 0.61
CA ILE A 96 4.84 6.89 -0.37
C ILE A 96 4.47 5.46 -0.76
N LEU A 97 4.16 4.58 0.20
CA LEU A 97 3.73 3.21 -0.07
C LEU A 97 2.51 3.17 -0.99
N LEU A 98 1.51 4.00 -0.68
CA LEU A 98 0.31 4.13 -1.48
C LEU A 98 0.64 4.59 -2.91
N ALA A 99 1.51 5.59 -3.06
CA ALA A 99 1.94 6.06 -4.38
C ALA A 99 2.67 4.98 -5.16
N VAL A 100 3.67 4.32 -4.55
CA VAL A 100 4.42 3.24 -5.19
C VAL A 100 3.50 2.14 -5.70
N VAL A 101 2.55 1.69 -4.89
CA VAL A 101 1.63 0.60 -5.28
C VAL A 101 0.63 1.03 -6.36
N CYS A 102 0.04 2.21 -6.22
CA CYS A 102 -0.91 2.74 -7.20
C CYS A 102 -0.24 3.01 -8.54
N ASP A 103 0.91 3.70 -8.52
CA ASP A 103 1.62 4.15 -9.73
C ASP A 103 2.32 2.98 -10.43
N SER A 104 2.75 1.95 -9.70
CA SER A 104 3.33 0.73 -10.31
C SER A 104 2.27 -0.20 -10.90
N GLY A 105 1.02 -0.08 -10.47
CA GLY A 105 -0.05 -0.97 -10.91
C GLY A 105 0.32 -2.44 -10.74
N LEU A 106 0.22 -3.19 -11.84
CA LEU A 106 0.55 -4.62 -11.89
C LEU A 106 2.05 -4.91 -11.70
N SER A 107 2.95 -3.98 -12.03
CA SER A 107 4.40 -4.12 -11.83
C SER A 107 4.80 -4.21 -10.36
N SER A 108 3.91 -3.81 -9.44
CA SER A 108 4.09 -4.01 -7.99
C SER A 108 4.32 -5.48 -7.60
N LEU A 109 3.93 -6.44 -8.44
CA LEU A 109 4.24 -7.87 -8.26
C LEU A 109 5.75 -8.17 -8.14
N LYS A 110 6.61 -7.35 -8.75
CA LYS A 110 8.07 -7.45 -8.64
C LYS A 110 8.53 -7.46 -7.17
N TRP A 111 7.77 -6.80 -6.29
CA TRP A 111 8.06 -6.70 -4.86
C TRP A 111 7.00 -7.38 -3.99
N SER A 112 6.21 -8.34 -4.51
CA SER A 112 5.06 -8.92 -3.79
C SER A 112 5.36 -9.40 -2.35
N ASN A 113 6.43 -10.19 -2.17
CA ASN A 113 6.85 -10.66 -0.84
C ASN A 113 7.24 -9.51 0.09
N ARG A 114 7.92 -8.52 -0.47
CA ARG A 114 8.42 -7.33 0.22
C ARG A 114 7.27 -6.44 0.68
N LEU A 115 6.36 -6.13 -0.23
CA LEU A 115 5.14 -5.37 0.03
C LEU A 115 4.27 -6.07 1.07
N THR A 116 4.14 -7.39 1.00
CA THR A 116 3.40 -8.16 2.02
C THR A 116 4.01 -7.99 3.42
N ALA A 117 5.35 -8.00 3.53
CA ALA A 117 6.03 -7.76 4.79
C ALA A 117 5.83 -6.31 5.27
N LEU A 118 5.98 -5.32 4.38
CA LEU A 118 5.71 -3.92 4.70
C LEU A 118 4.28 -3.69 5.16
N PHE A 119 3.27 -4.25 4.47
CA PHE A 119 1.87 -4.13 4.87
C PHE A 119 1.61 -4.65 6.28
N LYS A 120 2.28 -5.74 6.68
CA LYS A 120 2.17 -6.26 8.05
C LYS A 120 2.60 -5.23 9.09
N ASP A 121 3.68 -4.49 8.82
CA ASP A 121 4.21 -3.50 9.76
C ASP A 121 3.49 -2.16 9.69
N TYR A 122 3.02 -1.78 8.50
CA TYR A 122 2.51 -0.46 8.18
C TYR A 122 0.98 -0.36 8.22
N CYS A 123 0.21 -1.46 8.12
CA CYS A 123 -1.26 -1.43 8.24
C CYS A 123 -1.75 -1.39 9.69
N ARG A 124 -0.83 -1.41 10.66
CA ARG A 124 -1.16 -1.35 12.09
C ARG A 124 -1.89 -0.06 12.43
N VAL A 125 -3.11 -0.23 12.94
CA VAL A 125 -3.96 0.87 13.42
C VAL A 125 -3.97 0.94 14.95
N ASP A 126 -3.08 0.25 15.64
CA ASP A 126 -2.92 0.34 17.10
C ASP A 126 -1.80 1.32 17.54
N ILE A 127 -1.19 2.04 16.59
CA ILE A 127 -0.03 2.91 16.84
C ILE A 127 -0.44 4.35 17.19
N GLY A 128 -1.51 4.88 16.57
CA GLY A 128 -2.04 6.20 16.89
C GLY A 128 -2.97 6.76 15.80
N PRO A 129 -3.57 7.94 16.02
CA PRO A 129 -4.45 8.58 15.04
C PRO A 129 -3.74 8.86 13.71
N GLY A 130 -4.42 8.61 12.60
CA GLY A 130 -3.92 8.76 11.24
C GLY A 130 -2.89 7.71 10.81
N SER A 131 -2.67 6.66 11.60
CA SER A 131 -1.75 5.56 11.27
C SER A 131 -2.48 4.43 10.55
N GLY A 132 -1.83 3.84 9.56
CA GLY A 132 -2.23 2.61 8.88
C GLY A 132 -3.24 2.78 7.75
N LEU A 133 -3.99 3.88 7.71
CA LEU A 133 -5.04 4.07 6.69
C LEU A 133 -4.47 4.10 5.26
N ASN A 134 -3.40 4.85 5.02
CA ASN A 134 -2.81 4.93 3.68
C ASN A 134 -2.16 3.61 3.27
N SER A 135 -1.58 2.89 4.23
CA SER A 135 -1.05 1.53 4.03
C SER A 135 -2.15 0.52 3.70
N LEU A 136 -3.31 0.61 4.36
CA LEU A 136 -4.47 -0.23 4.06
C LEU A 136 -5.04 0.07 2.67
N LYS A 137 -5.10 1.35 2.28
CA LYS A 137 -5.44 1.75 0.91
C LYS A 137 -4.44 1.18 -0.10
N ALA A 138 -3.15 1.19 0.24
CA ALA A 138 -2.10 0.61 -0.61
C ALA A 138 -2.28 -0.91 -0.74
N LEU A 139 -2.57 -1.61 0.37
CA LEU A 139 -2.86 -3.05 0.35
C LEU A 139 -4.09 -3.36 -0.54
N LYS A 140 -5.17 -2.58 -0.43
CA LYS A 140 -6.36 -2.72 -1.28
C LYS A 140 -6.00 -2.54 -2.76
N ALA A 141 -5.22 -1.50 -3.08
CA ALA A 141 -4.75 -1.23 -4.43
C ALA A 141 -3.86 -2.38 -4.95
N PHE A 142 -2.97 -2.91 -4.12
CA PHE A 142 -2.14 -4.06 -4.46
C PHE A 142 -2.98 -5.29 -4.82
N ILE A 143 -3.98 -5.63 -4.00
CA ILE A 143 -4.90 -6.75 -4.28
C ILE A 143 -5.60 -6.55 -5.62
N THR A 144 -6.13 -5.34 -5.83
CA THR A 144 -6.87 -4.98 -7.05
C THR A 144 -5.98 -5.08 -8.29
N ASN A 145 -4.78 -4.51 -8.23
CA ASN A 145 -3.87 -4.39 -9.37
C ASN A 145 -3.25 -5.71 -9.80
N THR A 146 -3.15 -6.67 -8.89
CA THR A 146 -2.33 -7.87 -9.09
C THR A 146 -3.14 -9.17 -9.14
N TRP A 147 -4.44 -9.12 -8.87
CA TRP A 147 -5.37 -10.20 -9.18
C TRP A 147 -5.31 -10.59 -10.69
N PRO A 148 -5.32 -11.88 -11.10
CA PRO A 148 -5.38 -13.12 -10.30
C PRO A 148 -4.04 -13.70 -9.85
N ARG A 149 -2.95 -12.95 -9.94
CA ARG A 149 -1.58 -13.45 -9.71
C ARG A 149 -1.19 -13.53 -8.22
N LEU A 150 -2.10 -13.22 -7.29
CA LEU A 150 -1.85 -13.21 -5.84
C LEU A 150 -2.17 -14.52 -5.10
N LYS A 151 -2.47 -15.60 -5.82
CA LYS A 151 -2.95 -16.84 -5.21
C LYS A 151 -1.97 -17.49 -4.20
N GLU A 152 -0.71 -17.09 -4.16
CA GLU A 152 0.25 -17.60 -3.17
C GLU A 152 0.30 -16.76 -1.89
N ASN A 153 -0.09 -15.48 -1.96
CA ASN A 153 0.02 -14.54 -0.84
C ASN A 153 -1.32 -14.24 -0.14
N TRP A 154 -2.45 -14.79 -0.64
CA TRP A 154 -3.79 -14.49 -0.10
C TRP A 154 -3.86 -14.62 1.42
N GLY A 155 -3.35 -15.71 1.99
CA GLY A 155 -3.50 -15.98 3.43
C GLY A 155 -2.79 -14.94 4.30
N ARG A 156 -1.63 -14.45 3.84
CA ARG A 156 -0.89 -13.37 4.52
C ARG A 156 -1.64 -12.05 4.41
N LEU A 157 -2.15 -11.71 3.23
CA LEU A 157 -2.92 -10.49 3.01
C LEU A 157 -4.22 -10.48 3.82
N THR A 158 -4.95 -11.60 3.84
CA THR A 158 -6.16 -11.77 4.66
C THR A 158 -5.85 -11.60 6.14
N ALA A 159 -4.76 -12.21 6.64
CA ALA A 159 -4.34 -12.06 8.03
C ALA A 159 -4.04 -10.60 8.40
N ILE A 160 -3.32 -9.87 7.55
CA ILE A 160 -2.99 -8.45 7.79
C ILE A 160 -4.26 -7.58 7.90
N VAL A 161 -5.24 -7.81 7.03
CA VAL A 161 -6.51 -7.05 7.07
C VAL A 161 -7.31 -7.37 8.34
N LEU A 162 -7.34 -8.64 8.75
CA LEU A 162 -8.04 -9.07 9.97
C LEU A 162 -7.34 -8.59 11.24
N GLU A 163 -6.01 -8.57 11.28
CA GLU A 163 -5.22 -7.97 12.34
C GLU A 163 -5.54 -6.47 12.47
N SER A 164 -5.63 -5.75 11.34
CA SER A 164 -5.98 -4.33 11.32
C SER A 164 -7.40 -4.06 11.85
N LEU A 165 -8.38 -4.92 11.51
CA LEU A 165 -9.73 -4.85 12.09
C LEU A 165 -9.72 -5.19 13.58
N PHE A 166 -8.94 -6.18 14.00
CA PHE A 166 -8.80 -6.51 15.41
C PHE A 166 -8.25 -5.32 16.20
N ASP A 167 -7.18 -4.70 15.70
CA ASP A 167 -6.56 -3.51 16.26
C ASP A 167 -7.55 -2.35 16.37
N LEU A 168 -8.36 -2.11 15.33
CA LEU A 168 -9.37 -1.04 15.32
C LEU A 168 -10.38 -1.20 16.47
N TYR A 169 -10.80 -2.43 16.74
CA TYR A 169 -11.88 -2.73 17.68
C TYR A 169 -11.43 -3.07 19.11
N HIS A 170 -10.16 -3.45 19.30
CA HIS A 170 -9.63 -3.87 20.60
C HIS A 170 -8.63 -2.88 21.20
N SER A 171 -8.11 -1.92 20.42
CA SER A 171 -7.19 -0.89 20.91
C SER A 171 -7.93 0.17 21.73
N LYS A 172 -8.09 -0.08 23.03
CA LYS A 172 -8.75 0.84 23.98
C LYS A 172 -7.97 2.13 24.25
N SER A 173 -6.70 2.20 23.86
CA SER A 173 -5.79 3.32 24.15
C SER A 173 -5.81 4.44 23.11
N ILE A 174 -6.44 4.24 21.95
CA ILE A 174 -6.39 5.22 20.86
C ILE A 174 -7.76 5.84 20.66
N THR A 175 -7.83 7.15 20.86
CA THR A 175 -9.01 7.95 20.52
C THR A 175 -8.93 8.36 19.05
N ARG A 176 -9.76 7.76 18.20
CA ARG A 176 -9.98 8.18 16.81
C ARG A 176 -11.27 8.96 16.68
N ASN A 177 -11.36 9.80 15.65
CA ASN A 177 -12.65 10.33 15.25
C ASN A 177 -13.47 9.25 14.52
N ALA A 178 -14.78 9.45 14.43
CA ALA A 178 -15.68 8.47 13.82
C ALA A 178 -15.41 8.28 12.33
N GLU A 179 -15.06 9.35 11.61
CA GLU A 179 -14.79 9.34 10.18
C GLU A 179 -13.58 8.46 9.82
N GLU A 180 -12.45 8.63 10.51
CA GLU A 180 -11.25 7.81 10.35
C GLU A 180 -11.53 6.34 10.69
N THR A 181 -12.31 6.10 11.75
CA THR A 181 -12.70 4.74 12.16
C THR A 181 -13.54 4.06 11.07
N ASP A 182 -14.53 4.78 10.53
CA ASP A 182 -15.38 4.29 9.45
C ASP A 182 -14.58 4.05 8.16
N GLU A 183 -13.63 4.93 7.84
CA GLU A 183 -12.80 4.80 6.64
C GLU A 183 -11.88 3.57 6.72
N ILE A 184 -11.19 3.37 7.84
CA ILE A 184 -10.37 2.17 8.09
C ILE A 184 -11.23 0.93 7.98
N ARG A 185 -12.40 0.91 8.64
CA ARG A 185 -13.34 -0.23 8.59
C ARG A 185 -13.70 -0.54 7.14
N ASN A 186 -14.14 0.46 6.38
CA ASN A 186 -14.59 0.27 5.00
C ASN A 186 -13.47 -0.25 4.10
N VAL A 187 -12.25 0.29 4.21
CA VAL A 187 -11.10 -0.19 3.42
C VAL A 187 -10.76 -1.65 3.75
N CYS A 188 -10.81 -2.04 5.03
CA CYS A 188 -10.60 -3.43 5.43
C CYS A 188 -11.67 -4.37 4.87
N ILE A 189 -12.95 -3.99 4.98
CA ILE A 189 -14.06 -4.79 4.46
C ILE A 189 -13.96 -4.95 2.95
N ASP A 190 -13.72 -3.87 2.21
CA ASP A 190 -13.52 -3.92 0.77
C ASP A 190 -12.34 -4.83 0.39
N SER A 191 -11.25 -4.78 1.15
CA SER A 191 -10.08 -5.62 0.91
C SER A 191 -10.38 -7.10 1.15
N LEU A 192 -11.16 -7.44 2.19
CA LEU A 192 -11.61 -8.80 2.43
C LEU A 192 -12.55 -9.30 1.32
N VAL A 193 -13.48 -8.46 0.86
CA VAL A 193 -14.37 -8.79 -0.26
C VAL A 193 -13.57 -9.03 -1.54
N LEU A 194 -12.57 -8.19 -1.84
CA LEU A 194 -11.69 -8.41 -3.00
C LEU A 194 -10.91 -9.73 -2.88
N LEU A 195 -10.37 -10.04 -1.70
CA LEU A 195 -9.68 -11.32 -1.45
C LEU A 195 -10.64 -12.52 -1.54
N GLN A 196 -11.88 -12.37 -1.09
CA GLN A 196 -12.91 -13.40 -1.20
C GLN A 196 -13.31 -13.65 -2.65
N LYS A 197 -13.52 -12.60 -3.46
CA LYS A 197 -13.76 -12.75 -4.90
C LYS A 197 -12.59 -13.41 -5.62
N ALA A 198 -11.39 -13.19 -5.11
CA ALA A 198 -10.16 -13.77 -5.61
C ALA A 198 -10.04 -15.28 -5.29
N VAL A 199 -10.16 -15.64 -4.02
CA VAL A 199 -9.95 -17.02 -3.53
C VAL A 199 -11.08 -17.39 -2.56
N PRO A 200 -12.30 -17.62 -3.08
CA PRO A 200 -13.51 -17.68 -2.27
C PRO A 200 -13.47 -18.82 -1.25
N ASP A 201 -13.10 -20.03 -1.68
CA ASP A 201 -13.07 -21.19 -0.80
C ASP A 201 -12.08 -20.99 0.35
N GLU A 202 -10.86 -20.53 0.02
CA GLU A 202 -9.79 -20.34 0.98
C GLU A 202 -10.10 -19.23 1.99
N VAL A 203 -10.58 -18.07 1.52
CA VAL A 203 -10.91 -16.93 2.38
C VAL A 203 -12.15 -17.21 3.21
N ASN A 204 -13.20 -17.84 2.65
CA ASN A 204 -14.39 -18.23 3.39
C ASN A 204 -14.04 -19.21 4.51
N GLN A 205 -13.23 -20.23 4.21
CA GLN A 205 -12.77 -21.17 5.21
C GLN A 205 -11.98 -20.46 6.32
N PHE A 206 -11.07 -19.55 5.94
CA PHE A 206 -10.25 -18.82 6.91
C PHE A 206 -11.10 -17.94 7.84
N ILE A 207 -12.05 -17.17 7.31
CA ILE A 207 -12.97 -16.32 8.10
C ILE A 207 -13.84 -17.18 9.02
N GLN A 208 -14.37 -18.31 8.52
CA GLN A 208 -15.17 -19.24 9.32
C GLN A 208 -14.38 -19.83 10.49
N GLU A 209 -13.12 -20.23 10.26
CA GLU A 209 -12.25 -20.72 11.33
C GLU A 209 -11.96 -19.66 12.40
N ILE A 210 -11.91 -18.38 12.01
CA ILE A 210 -11.72 -17.28 12.97
C ILE A 210 -13.00 -17.01 13.76
N LEU A 211 -14.16 -16.98 13.11
CA LEU A 211 -15.46 -16.83 13.77
C LEU A 211 -15.72 -17.92 14.82
N LYS A 212 -15.22 -19.15 14.60
CA LYS A 212 -15.33 -20.26 15.57
C LYS A 212 -14.51 -20.06 16.85
N ARG A 213 -13.47 -19.22 16.83
CA ARG A 213 -12.54 -19.07 17.96
C ARG A 213 -13.06 -18.10 19.03
N ASP A 214 -14.13 -17.36 18.75
CA ASP A 214 -14.73 -16.37 19.66
C ASP A 214 -13.72 -15.34 20.23
N ILE A 215 -12.73 -14.97 19.42
CA ILE A 215 -11.66 -14.01 19.79
C ILE A 215 -12.11 -12.57 19.57
N PHE A 216 -13.10 -12.36 18.69
CA PHE A 216 -13.57 -11.06 18.27
C PHE A 216 -14.87 -10.65 18.97
N ASN A 217 -15.02 -9.35 19.21
CA ASN A 217 -16.25 -8.81 19.76
C ASN A 217 -17.45 -8.99 18.81
N ALA A 218 -18.66 -8.76 19.33
CA ALA A 218 -19.90 -8.96 18.57
C ALA A 218 -19.99 -8.10 17.29
N GLU A 219 -19.41 -6.91 17.30
CA GLU A 219 -19.42 -6.00 16.15
C GLU A 219 -18.53 -6.54 15.01
N LEU A 220 -17.29 -6.92 15.32
CA LEU A 220 -16.38 -7.50 14.33
C LEU A 220 -16.92 -8.85 13.81
N ASN A 221 -17.50 -9.68 14.67
CA ASN A 221 -18.18 -10.91 14.23
C ASN A 221 -19.34 -10.63 13.26
N LYS A 222 -20.08 -9.54 13.46
CA LYS A 222 -21.16 -9.14 12.53
C LYS A 222 -20.57 -8.74 11.17
N LEU A 223 -19.53 -7.91 11.16
CA LEU A 223 -18.86 -7.46 9.93
C LEU A 223 -18.29 -8.63 9.12
N LEU A 224 -17.64 -9.61 9.77
CA LEU A 224 -17.10 -10.78 9.07
C LEU A 224 -18.20 -11.67 8.49
N LYS A 225 -19.37 -11.74 9.13
CA LYS A 225 -20.53 -12.42 8.56
C LYS A 225 -21.07 -11.68 7.34
N GLU A 226 -21.05 -10.35 7.33
CA GLU A 226 -21.43 -9.55 6.16
C GLU A 226 -20.51 -9.84 4.97
N VAL A 227 -19.18 -9.87 5.19
CA VAL A 227 -18.20 -10.27 4.15
C VAL A 227 -18.54 -11.65 3.58
N LEU A 228 -18.84 -12.64 4.43
CA LEU A 228 -19.20 -14.00 3.97
C LEU A 228 -20.44 -14.04 3.07
N VAL A 229 -21.36 -13.07 3.20
CA VAL A 229 -22.58 -12.99 2.39
C VAL A 229 -22.36 -12.21 1.10
N SER A 230 -21.49 -11.19 1.09
CA SER A 230 -21.29 -10.29 -0.06
C SER A 230 -20.87 -10.95 -1.38
N CYS A 231 -20.33 -12.17 -1.37
CA CYS A 231 -20.02 -12.91 -2.61
C CYS A 231 -21.12 -13.88 -3.08
N ASN A 232 -22.08 -14.24 -2.21
CA ASN A 232 -23.13 -15.21 -2.58
C ASN A 232 -24.23 -14.57 -3.44
N GLU A 233 -24.41 -13.25 -3.36
CA GLU A 233 -25.45 -12.51 -4.08
C GLU A 233 -25.12 -12.27 -5.57
N GLU A 234 -23.85 -12.35 -5.99
CA GLU A 234 -23.47 -12.21 -7.42
C GLU A 234 -23.65 -13.53 -8.21
N THR A 235 -23.69 -14.68 -7.54
CA THR A 235 -23.88 -15.99 -8.19
C THR A 235 -25.34 -16.35 -8.48
N GLU A 236 -26.31 -15.67 -7.88
CA GLU A 236 -27.75 -15.95 -8.11
C GLU A 236 -28.36 -15.08 -9.23
N SER A 237 -27.67 -14.04 -9.71
CA SER A 237 -28.15 -13.17 -10.80
C SER A 237 -27.75 -13.61 -12.21
N GLU A 238 -26.95 -14.67 -12.35
CA GLU A 238 -26.49 -15.21 -13.64
C GLU A 238 -27.01 -16.63 -13.95
N SER A 239 -27.99 -17.14 -13.18
CA SER A 239 -28.64 -18.44 -13.43
C SER A 239 -30.05 -18.32 -14.02
#